data_AF-A0A9D0KM13-F1
#
_entry.id   AF-A0A9D0KM13-F1
#
_cell.length_a   1.000
_cell.length_b   1.000
_cell.length_c   1.000
_cell.angle_alpha   90.00
_cell.angle_beta   90.00
_cell.angle_gamma   90.00
#
_symmetry.space_group_name_H-M   'P 1'
#
loop_
_entity.id
_entity.type
_entity.pdbx_description
1 polymer ?
#
loop_
_entity_poly.entity_id
_entity_poly.type
_entity_poly.pdbx_seq_one_letter_code
_entity_poly.pdbx_strand_id
1 'polypeptide(L)'
;EEYQTLAQEVAVLNELREAFGVNGIPAMLIEHMLPELEREANRVLQKLTAGRLHVRFDTQRETKSGTVQETLDIIISDEKGTRPYEAFSGGEKFRVNFAIRVALSYLLAQRAGVRLRSLFVDEGFGSLDADGRQRLVEAIKAVQNDFDLILVITHIDELRDVFPTQIRVVKTESGSQVEVI
;
A
#
# COMPACT_ATOMS: atom_id res chain seq x y z
N GLU A 1 50.41 -3.04 -18.20
CA GLU A 1 49.13 -3.30 -18.91
C GLU A 1 48.11 -3.94 -17.98
N GLU A 2 48.40 -5.09 -17.38
CA GLU A 2 47.48 -5.80 -16.46
C GLU A 2 46.95 -4.94 -15.29
N TYR A 3 47.80 -4.14 -14.63
CA TYR A 3 47.37 -3.22 -13.56
C TYR A 3 46.39 -2.13 -14.05
N GLN A 4 46.57 -1.62 -15.26
CA GLN A 4 45.68 -0.59 -15.84
C GLN A 4 44.33 -1.20 -16.21
N THR A 5 44.33 -2.42 -16.74
CA THR A 5 43.10 -3.19 -17.01
C THR A 5 42.32 -3.44 -15.72
N LEU A 6 43.00 -3.91 -14.67
CA LEU A 6 42.37 -4.18 -13.37
C LEU A 6 41.83 -2.89 -12.72
N ALA A 7 42.57 -1.78 -12.84
CA ALA A 7 42.11 -0.48 -12.34
C ALA A 7 40.85 0.02 -13.07
N GLN A 8 40.76 -0.18 -14.39
CA GLN A 8 39.55 0.12 -15.16
C GLN A 8 38.37 -0.76 -14.74
N GLU A 9 38.59 -2.05 -14.53
CA GLU A 9 37.55 -2.98 -14.10
C GLU A 9 37.00 -2.61 -12.72
N VAL A 10 37.87 -2.26 -11.77
CA VAL A 10 37.46 -1.76 -10.45
C VAL A 10 36.65 -0.46 -10.55
N ALA A 11 37.03 0.46 -11.44
CA ALA A 11 36.29 1.71 -11.64
C ALA A 11 34.86 1.43 -12.14
N VAL A 12 34.70 0.56 -13.15
CA VAL A 12 33.39 0.16 -13.67
C VAL A 12 32.56 -0.52 -12.58
N LEU A 13 33.15 -1.44 -11.81
CA LEU A 13 32.43 -2.13 -10.73
C LEU A 13 31.97 -1.16 -9.62
N ASN A 14 32.76 -0.13 -9.31
CA ASN A 14 32.35 0.90 -8.35
C ASN A 14 31.19 1.74 -8.89
N GLU A 15 31.23 2.13 -10.15
CA GLU A 15 30.14 2.87 -10.80
C GLU A 15 28.85 2.03 -10.82
N LEU A 16 28.94 0.74 -11.17
CA LEU A 16 27.80 -0.18 -11.11
C LEU A 16 27.28 -0.35 -9.68
N ARG A 17 28.16 -0.44 -8.68
CA ARG A 17 27.76 -0.55 -7.28
C ARG A 17 26.99 0.69 -6.82
N GLU A 18 27.39 1.88 -7.26
CA GLU A 18 26.67 3.12 -6.95
C GLU A 18 25.34 3.19 -7.71
N ALA A 19 25.34 2.89 -9.01
CA ALA A 19 24.15 2.90 -9.85
C ALA A 19 23.08 1.90 -9.38
N PHE A 20 23.47 0.70 -8.91
CA PHE A 20 22.54 -0.30 -8.36
C PHE A 20 22.39 -0.21 -6.84
N GLY A 21 23.00 0.80 -6.20
CA GLY A 21 22.87 1.07 -4.77
C GLY A 21 21.52 1.69 -4.41
N VAL A 22 21.27 1.87 -3.11
CA VAL A 22 19.97 2.35 -2.58
C VAL A 22 19.58 3.74 -3.09
N ASN A 23 20.55 4.59 -3.43
CA ASN A 23 20.33 5.95 -3.93
C ASN A 23 20.49 6.06 -5.46
N GLY A 24 20.72 4.94 -6.16
CA GLY A 24 20.92 4.91 -7.61
C GLY A 24 19.61 4.69 -8.37
N ILE A 25 19.66 3.83 -9.39
CA ILE A 25 18.53 3.43 -10.23
C ILE A 25 17.29 3.02 -9.39
N PRO A 26 17.39 2.24 -8.30
CA PRO A 26 16.23 1.91 -7.48
C PRO A 26 15.47 3.13 -6.93
N ALA A 27 16.18 4.15 -6.44
CA ALA A 27 15.57 5.38 -5.95
C ALA A 27 14.89 6.15 -7.09
N MET A 28 15.57 6.29 -8.23
CA MET A 28 15.01 6.93 -9.43
C MET A 28 13.74 6.22 -9.92
N LEU A 29 13.71 4.89 -9.87
CA LEU A 29 12.53 4.09 -10.23
C LEU A 29 11.36 4.31 -9.27
N ILE A 30 11.64 4.47 -7.97
CA ILE A 30 10.63 4.81 -6.97
C ILE A 30 10.09 6.20 -7.27
N GLU A 31 10.95 7.22 -7.36
CA GLU A 31 10.60 8.61 -7.65
C GLU A 31 9.72 8.75 -8.90
N HIS A 32 10.07 8.04 -9.96
CA HIS A 32 9.30 8.05 -11.20
C HIS A 32 7.86 7.53 -11.02
N MET A 33 7.64 6.60 -10.08
CA MET A 33 6.34 5.97 -9.84
C MET A 33 5.49 6.67 -8.80
N LEU A 34 6.09 7.45 -7.91
CA LEU A 34 5.38 8.11 -6.83
C LEU A 34 4.21 9.00 -7.31
N PRO A 35 4.34 9.82 -8.38
CA PRO A 35 3.20 10.62 -8.85
C PRO A 35 2.00 9.76 -9.27
N GLU A 36 2.26 8.58 -9.85
CA GLU A 36 1.20 7.66 -10.24
C GLU A 36 0.56 7.00 -9.02
N LEU A 37 1.39 6.57 -8.06
CA LEU A 37 0.94 5.98 -6.81
C LEU A 37 0.11 6.96 -5.99
N GLU A 38 0.57 8.20 -5.87
CA GLU A 38 -0.11 9.28 -5.18
C GLU A 38 -1.49 9.56 -5.79
N ARG A 39 -1.56 9.66 -7.12
CA ARG A 39 -2.82 9.89 -7.82
C ARG A 39 -3.83 8.76 -7.57
N GLU A 40 -3.41 7.50 -7.69
CA GLU A 40 -4.30 6.36 -7.48
C GLU A 40 -4.68 6.20 -5.99
N ALA A 41 -3.74 6.45 -5.07
CA ALA A 41 -4.02 6.42 -3.64
C ALA A 41 -5.06 7.49 -3.28
N ASN A 42 -4.93 8.70 -3.81
CA ASN A 42 -5.90 9.77 -3.59
C ASN A 42 -7.26 9.50 -4.24
N ARG A 43 -7.30 8.85 -5.41
CA ARG A 43 -8.56 8.41 -6.03
C ARG A 43 -9.35 7.48 -5.10
N VAL A 44 -8.66 6.53 -4.46
CA VAL A 44 -9.28 5.60 -3.50
C VAL A 44 -9.62 6.34 -2.21
N LEU A 45 -8.70 7.14 -1.68
CA LEU A 45 -8.88 7.86 -0.41
C LEU A 45 -10.03 8.87 -0.47
N GLN A 46 -10.27 9.48 -1.63
CA GLN A 46 -11.42 10.36 -1.87
C GLN A 46 -12.74 9.62 -1.61
N LYS A 47 -12.88 8.38 -2.08
CA LYS A 47 -14.07 7.55 -1.83
C LYS A 47 -14.21 7.17 -0.36
N LEU A 48 -13.09 6.87 0.30
CA LEU A 48 -13.06 6.43 1.71
C LEU A 48 -13.35 7.55 2.71
N THR A 49 -13.03 8.79 2.35
CA THR A 49 -13.03 9.92 3.29
C THR A 49 -14.00 11.02 2.91
N ALA A 50 -14.70 10.87 1.79
CA ALA A 50 -15.50 11.91 1.15
C ALA A 50 -14.65 13.17 0.83
N GLY A 51 -13.40 12.96 0.40
CA GLY A 51 -12.46 14.03 0.03
C GLY A 51 -11.80 14.77 1.20
N ARG A 52 -11.94 14.29 2.44
CA ARG A 52 -11.36 14.95 3.62
C ARG A 52 -9.85 14.75 3.80
N LEU A 53 -9.31 13.64 3.29
CA LEU A 53 -7.88 13.34 3.38
C LEU A 53 -7.26 13.29 1.98
N HIS A 54 -6.03 13.77 1.89
CA HIS A 54 -5.18 13.65 0.72
C HIS A 54 -3.78 13.22 1.16
N VAL A 55 -3.16 12.30 0.42
CA VAL A 55 -1.82 11.77 0.71
C VAL A 55 -0.82 12.30 -0.31
N ARG A 56 0.40 12.58 0.13
CA ARG A 56 1.55 12.95 -0.69
C ARG A 56 2.78 12.17 -0.27
N PHE A 57 3.63 11.81 -1.22
CA PHE A 57 4.92 11.17 -0.93
C PHE A 57 6.07 12.15 -1.16
N ASP A 58 6.87 12.38 -0.12
CA ASP A 58 8.05 13.24 -0.20
C ASP A 58 9.32 12.36 -0.18
N THR A 59 10.21 12.51 -1.16
CA THR A 59 11.46 11.72 -1.23
C THR A 59 12.64 12.39 -0.53
N GLN A 60 12.47 13.62 -0.07
CA GLN A 60 13.53 14.39 0.55
C GLN A 60 13.03 15.06 1.82
N ARG A 61 13.87 14.98 2.87
CA ARG A 61 13.62 15.68 4.12
C ARG A 61 14.87 16.43 4.55
N GLU A 62 14.69 17.69 4.94
CA GLU A 62 15.74 18.47 5.56
C GLU A 62 15.94 18.03 7.02
N THR A 63 17.17 17.69 7.38
CA THR A 63 17.52 17.31 8.75
C THR A 63 17.69 18.56 9.62
N LYS A 64 17.69 18.38 10.95
CA LYS A 64 17.97 19.48 11.90
C LYS A 64 19.34 20.13 11.71
N SER A 65 20.27 19.48 11.02
CA SER A 65 21.59 20.02 10.67
C SER A 65 21.61 20.76 9.33
N GLY A 66 20.47 20.96 8.66
CA GLY A 66 20.36 21.62 7.34
C GLY A 66 20.85 20.76 6.18
N THR A 67 20.95 19.44 6.37
CA THR A 67 21.36 18.48 5.32
C THR A 67 20.11 17.86 4.72
N VAL A 68 20.07 17.71 3.39
CA VAL A 68 18.97 16.98 2.73
C VAL A 68 19.24 15.48 2.84
N GLN A 69 18.27 14.74 3.37
CA GLN A 69 18.29 13.30 3.48
C GLN A 69 17.25 12.71 2.52
N GLU A 70 17.69 11.76 1.69
CA GLU A 70 16.79 10.92 0.88
C GLU A 70 15.95 10.03 1.82
N THR A 71 14.63 10.08 1.66
CA THR A 71 13.64 9.36 2.47
C THR A 71 12.45 8.95 1.59
N LEU A 72 11.44 8.33 2.17
CA LEU A 72 10.12 8.20 1.57
C LEU A 72 9.08 8.49 2.66
N ASP A 73 8.78 9.77 2.84
CA ASP A 73 7.88 10.24 3.87
C ASP A 73 6.45 10.29 3.33
N ILE A 74 5.49 9.80 4.12
CA ILE A 74 4.06 9.88 3.81
C ILE A 74 3.49 11.09 4.54
N ILE A 75 3.09 12.08 3.77
CA ILE A 75 2.48 13.31 4.27
C ILE A 75 0.98 13.28 3.97
N ILE A 76 0.17 13.71 4.93
CA ILE A 76 -1.28 13.74 4.77
C ILE A 76 -1.77 15.17 5.00
N SER A 77 -2.64 15.66 4.13
CA SER A 77 -3.36 16.92 4.31
C SER A 77 -4.85 16.67 4.58
N ASP A 78 -5.40 17.48 5.48
CA ASP A 78 -6.82 17.58 5.78
C ASP A 78 -7.21 19.05 6.06
N GLU A 79 -8.43 19.28 6.53
CA GLU A 79 -8.94 20.61 6.88
C GLU A 79 -8.10 21.34 7.95
N LYS A 80 -7.30 20.61 8.74
CA LYS A 80 -6.43 21.19 9.78
C LYS A 80 -5.02 21.47 9.26
N GLY A 81 -4.76 21.19 7.99
CA GLY A 81 -3.48 21.39 7.32
C GLY A 81 -2.68 20.10 7.12
N THR A 82 -1.43 20.28 6.74
CA THR A 82 -0.53 19.20 6.32
C THR A 82 0.31 18.69 7.49
N ARG A 83 0.27 17.38 7.74
CA ARG A 83 0.95 16.73 8.88
C ARG A 83 1.53 15.37 8.46
N PRO A 84 2.56 14.88 9.17
CA PRO A 84 3.11 13.55 8.90
C PRO A 84 2.09 12.46 9.25
N TYR A 85 2.19 11.30 8.59
CA TYR A 85 1.32 10.14 8.77
C TYR A 85 1.11 9.76 10.25
N GLU A 86 2.16 9.87 11.07
CA GLU A 86 2.14 9.51 12.49
C GLU A 86 1.15 10.33 13.32
N ALA A 87 0.82 11.55 12.88
CA ALA A 87 -0.06 12.48 13.61
C ALA A 87 -1.56 12.15 13.48
N PHE A 88 -1.94 11.18 12.63
CA PHE A 88 -3.34 10.84 12.37
C PHE A 88 -3.84 9.72 13.29
N SER A 89 -5.16 9.69 13.49
CA SER A 89 -5.82 8.65 14.29
C SER A 89 -5.69 7.26 13.64
N GLY A 90 -5.88 6.20 14.42
CA GLY A 90 -5.82 4.83 13.90
C GLY A 90 -6.79 4.57 12.74
N GLY A 91 -7.99 5.16 12.77
CA GLY A 91 -8.97 5.02 11.70
C GLY A 91 -8.64 5.79 10.42
N GLU A 92 -7.97 6.93 10.54
CA GLU A 92 -7.48 7.68 9.38
C GLU A 92 -6.28 6.98 8.75
N LYS A 93 -5.32 6.55 9.58
CA LYS A 93 -4.18 5.72 9.16
C LYS A 93 -4.65 4.46 8.43
N PHE A 94 -5.69 3.80 8.93
CA PHE A 94 -6.30 2.65 8.28
C PHE A 94 -6.74 2.97 6.84
N ARG A 95 -7.51 4.05 6.65
CA ARG A 95 -8.01 4.44 5.32
C ARG A 95 -6.88 4.80 4.37
N VAL A 96 -5.87 5.50 4.86
CA VAL A 96 -4.66 5.84 4.10
C VAL A 96 -3.91 4.57 3.69
N ASN A 97 -3.65 3.66 4.63
CA ASN A 97 -2.96 2.39 4.34
C ASN A 97 -3.74 1.53 3.33
N PHE A 98 -5.06 1.45 3.49
CA PHE A 98 -5.91 0.73 2.55
C PHE A 98 -5.85 1.36 1.15
N ALA A 99 -5.95 2.69 1.05
CA ALA A 99 -5.85 3.39 -0.22
C ALA A 99 -4.50 3.19 -0.92
N ILE A 100 -3.39 3.29 -0.18
CA ILE A 100 -2.04 3.06 -0.72
C ILE A 100 -1.88 1.61 -1.19
N ARG A 101 -2.33 0.62 -0.41
CA ARG A 101 -2.25 -0.80 -0.80
C ARG A 101 -3.03 -1.07 -2.08
N VAL A 102 -4.26 -0.57 -2.18
CA VAL A 102 -5.08 -0.71 -3.38
C VAL A 102 -4.40 -0.03 -4.58
N ALA A 103 -3.88 1.18 -4.40
CA ALA A 103 -3.15 1.90 -5.45
C ALA A 103 -1.90 1.15 -5.93
N LEU A 104 -1.11 0.57 -5.02
CA LEU A 104 0.02 -0.29 -5.38
C LEU A 104 -0.43 -1.50 -6.19
N SER A 105 -1.53 -2.17 -5.79
CA SER A 105 -2.09 -3.28 -6.57
C SER A 105 -2.49 -2.85 -7.98
N TYR A 106 -3.07 -1.66 -8.15
CA TYR A 106 -3.40 -1.11 -9.46
C TYR A 106 -2.15 -0.88 -10.32
N LEU A 107 -1.12 -0.24 -9.77
CA LEU A 107 0.13 0.02 -10.48
C LEU A 107 0.83 -1.26 -10.92
N LEU A 108 0.88 -2.27 -10.05
CA LEU A 108 1.50 -3.56 -10.37
C LEU A 108 0.72 -4.28 -11.48
N ALA A 109 -0.61 -4.27 -11.43
CA ALA A 109 -1.44 -4.86 -12.47
C ALA A 109 -1.24 -4.16 -13.82
N GLN A 110 -1.29 -2.82 -13.84
CA GLN A 110 -1.11 -2.01 -15.05
C GLN A 110 0.26 -2.26 -15.71
N ARG A 111 1.34 -2.33 -14.92
CA ARG A 111 2.69 -2.66 -15.41
C ARG A 111 2.80 -4.07 -16.00
N ALA A 112 2.07 -5.03 -15.44
CA ALA A 112 1.98 -6.38 -15.99
C ALA A 112 1.05 -6.48 -17.21
N GLY A 113 0.44 -5.37 -17.66
CA GLY A 113 -0.50 -5.35 -18.78
C GLY A 113 -1.83 -6.03 -18.47
N VAL A 114 -2.13 -6.23 -17.18
CA VAL A 114 -3.36 -6.88 -16.73
C VAL A 114 -4.25 -5.87 -16.02
N ARG A 115 -5.57 -6.07 -16.14
CA ARG A 115 -6.54 -5.29 -15.36
C ARG A 115 -6.67 -5.91 -13.98
N LEU A 116 -6.58 -5.10 -12.94
CA LEU A 116 -6.93 -5.53 -11.59
C LEU A 116 -8.44 -5.76 -11.51
N ARG A 117 -8.84 -7.03 -11.53
CA ARG A 117 -10.25 -7.45 -11.47
C ARG A 117 -10.65 -7.99 -10.11
N SER A 118 -9.69 -8.50 -9.35
CA SER A 118 -9.95 -9.14 -8.07
C SER A 118 -9.11 -8.51 -6.96
N LEU A 119 -9.72 -8.33 -5.78
CA LEU A 119 -9.06 -7.92 -4.56
C LEU A 119 -9.15 -9.03 -3.52
N PHE A 120 -7.99 -9.49 -3.03
CA PHE A 120 -7.90 -10.44 -1.94
C PHE A 120 -7.45 -9.71 -0.68
N VAL A 121 -8.25 -9.81 0.37
CA VAL A 121 -8.01 -9.18 1.66
C VAL A 121 -7.87 -10.29 2.68
N ASP A 122 -6.62 -10.71 2.93
CA ASP A 122 -6.31 -11.82 3.83
C ASP A 122 -5.83 -11.32 5.17
N GLU A 123 -6.56 -11.68 6.25
CA GLU A 123 -6.26 -11.33 7.64
C GLU A 123 -5.79 -9.88 7.84
N GLY A 124 -6.22 -8.97 6.95
CA GLY A 124 -5.42 -7.79 6.58
C GLY A 124 -5.25 -6.74 7.67
N PHE A 125 -5.80 -7.03 8.85
CA PHE A 125 -6.06 -6.13 9.95
C PHE A 125 -6.18 -6.89 11.30
N GLY A 126 -5.22 -7.78 11.60
CA GLY A 126 -5.14 -8.43 12.92
C GLY A 126 -5.22 -7.41 14.08
N SER A 127 -6.08 -7.71 15.06
CA SER A 127 -6.52 -6.90 16.22
C SER A 127 -7.27 -5.59 15.92
N LEU A 128 -8.13 -5.55 14.90
CA LEU A 128 -9.14 -4.48 14.84
C LEU A 128 -10.14 -4.63 15.99
N ASP A 129 -10.26 -3.56 16.78
CA ASP A 129 -11.42 -3.33 17.64
C ASP A 129 -12.71 -3.27 16.82
N ALA A 130 -13.87 -3.20 17.50
CA ALA A 130 -15.17 -3.14 16.83
C ALA A 130 -15.22 -2.01 15.77
N ASP A 131 -14.62 -0.87 16.09
CA ASP A 131 -14.51 0.28 15.20
C ASP A 131 -13.66 -0.03 13.96
N GLY A 132 -12.54 -0.70 14.13
CA GLY A 132 -11.67 -1.12 13.04
C GLY A 132 -12.39 -2.02 12.04
N ARG A 133 -13.20 -2.98 12.52
CA ARG A 133 -14.00 -3.87 11.67
C ARG A 133 -14.99 -3.11 10.82
N GLN A 134 -15.72 -2.18 11.43
CA GLN A 134 -16.68 -1.33 10.72
C GLN A 134 -15.98 -0.50 9.63
N ARG A 135 -14.80 0.07 9.93
CA ARG A 135 -14.00 0.82 8.95
C ARG A 135 -13.54 -0.04 7.77
N LEU A 136 -13.22 -1.31 7.99
CA LEU A 136 -12.89 -2.25 6.91
C LEU A 136 -14.07 -2.48 5.98
N VAL A 137 -15.25 -2.74 6.55
CA VAL A 137 -16.48 -2.94 5.78
C VAL A 137 -16.77 -1.72 4.91
N GLU A 138 -16.71 -0.53 5.50
CA GLU A 138 -16.90 0.73 4.79
C GLU A 138 -15.88 0.90 3.66
N ALA A 139 -14.61 0.55 3.92
CA ALA A 139 -13.56 0.66 2.93
C ALA A 139 -13.76 -0.30 1.74
N ILE A 140 -14.13 -1.55 2.01
CA ILE A 140 -14.43 -2.53 0.96
C ILE A 140 -15.62 -2.08 0.13
N LYS A 141 -16.72 -1.66 0.78
CA LYS A 141 -17.91 -1.16 0.08
C LYS A 141 -17.60 0.05 -0.79
N ALA A 142 -16.75 0.97 -0.33
CA ALA A 142 -16.36 2.15 -1.09
C ALA A 142 -15.61 1.82 -2.40
N VAL A 143 -14.90 0.69 -2.45
CA VAL A 143 -14.14 0.26 -3.64
C VAL A 143 -14.78 -0.91 -4.38
N GLN A 144 -15.92 -1.43 -3.90
CA GLN A 144 -16.56 -2.64 -4.44
C GLN A 144 -16.79 -2.58 -5.94
N ASN A 145 -17.22 -1.43 -6.46
CA ASN A 145 -17.51 -1.24 -7.89
C ASN A 145 -16.24 -1.15 -8.77
N ASP A 146 -15.06 -1.06 -8.16
CA ASP A 146 -13.80 -1.02 -8.90
C ASP A 146 -13.28 -2.44 -9.22
N PHE A 147 -13.86 -3.49 -8.61
CA PHE A 147 -13.44 -4.88 -8.74
C PHE A 147 -14.60 -5.79 -9.18
N ASP A 148 -14.30 -6.77 -10.02
CA ASP A 148 -15.25 -7.83 -10.40
C ASP A 148 -15.48 -8.81 -9.23
N LEU A 149 -14.46 -9.01 -8.37
CA LEU A 149 -14.51 -9.91 -7.22
C LEU A 149 -13.70 -9.34 -6.06
N ILE A 150 -14.29 -9.32 -4.85
CA ILE A 150 -13.54 -9.06 -3.62
C ILE A 150 -13.68 -10.28 -2.72
N LEU A 151 -12.55 -10.91 -2.37
CA LEU A 151 -12.50 -12.01 -1.41
C LEU A 151 -11.90 -11.50 -0.09
N VAL A 152 -12.67 -11.64 0.99
CA VAL A 152 -12.23 -11.27 2.34
C VAL A 152 -12.06 -12.55 3.15
N ILE A 153 -10.85 -12.78 3.65
CA ILE A 153 -10.51 -13.93 4.48
C ILE A 153 -10.37 -13.44 5.92
N THR A 154 -11.23 -13.93 6.80
CA THR A 154 -11.26 -13.50 8.20
C THR A 154 -11.84 -14.58 9.10
N HIS A 155 -11.35 -14.62 10.34
CA HIS A 155 -11.92 -15.43 11.43
C HIS A 155 -12.95 -14.65 12.26
N ILE A 156 -13.24 -13.41 11.90
CA ILE A 156 -14.13 -12.51 12.63
C ILE A 156 -15.59 -12.82 12.26
N ASP A 157 -16.37 -13.28 13.22
CA ASP A 157 -17.76 -13.68 13.01
C ASP A 157 -18.66 -12.50 12.64
N GLU A 158 -18.42 -11.30 13.17
CA GLU A 158 -19.29 -10.13 12.94
C GLU A 158 -19.20 -9.58 11.51
N LEU A 159 -18.17 -9.96 10.74
CA LEU A 159 -18.06 -9.60 9.34
C LEU A 159 -18.92 -10.48 8.43
N ARG A 160 -19.45 -11.62 8.93
CA ARG A 160 -20.22 -12.58 8.12
C ARG A 160 -21.47 -11.95 7.53
N ASP A 161 -22.29 -11.30 8.36
CA ASP A 161 -23.60 -10.77 7.95
C ASP A 161 -23.50 -9.55 7.01
N VAL A 162 -22.30 -9.03 6.82
CA VAL A 162 -22.02 -7.89 5.95
C VAL A 162 -21.91 -8.30 4.48
N PHE A 163 -21.43 -9.52 4.22
CA PHE A 163 -21.15 -10.00 2.86
C PHE A 163 -22.22 -11.01 2.42
N PRO A 164 -22.70 -10.90 1.16
CA PRO A 164 -23.85 -11.67 0.69
C PRO A 164 -23.56 -13.15 0.43
N THR A 165 -22.29 -13.53 0.27
CA THR A 165 -21.87 -14.91 -0.02
C THR A 165 -20.74 -15.27 0.91
N GLN A 166 -20.83 -16.44 1.55
CA GLN A 166 -19.85 -16.87 2.55
C GLN A 166 -19.29 -18.24 2.20
N ILE A 167 -17.98 -18.40 2.38
CA ILE A 167 -17.32 -19.70 2.33
C ILE A 167 -16.86 -19.98 3.75
N ARG A 168 -17.58 -20.86 4.45
CA ARG A 168 -17.26 -21.25 5.83
C ARG A 168 -16.31 -22.43 5.81
N VAL A 169 -15.17 -22.27 6.47
CA VAL A 169 -14.18 -23.34 6.66
C VAL A 169 -14.24 -23.80 8.11
N VAL A 170 -14.58 -25.07 8.34
CA VAL A 170 -14.70 -25.67 9.68
C VAL A 170 -13.66 -26.78 9.86
N LYS A 171 -12.90 -26.71 10.95
CA LYS A 171 -11.95 -27.77 11.31
C LYS A 171 -12.70 -28.95 11.94
N THR A 172 -12.51 -30.15 11.40
CA THR A 172 -13.06 -31.41 11.93
C THR A 172 -11.93 -32.40 12.24
N GLU A 173 -12.25 -33.52 12.91
CA GLU A 173 -11.28 -34.59 13.19
C GLU A 173 -10.69 -35.22 11.92
N SER A 174 -11.47 -35.22 10.82
CA SER A 174 -11.05 -35.73 9.50
C SER A 174 -10.29 -34.71 8.63
N GLY A 175 -10.09 -33.48 9.13
CA GLY A 175 -9.52 -32.36 8.37
C GLY A 175 -10.48 -31.17 8.25
N SER A 176 -10.12 -30.19 7.42
CA SER A 176 -10.96 -29.00 7.20
C SER A 176 -12.08 -29.30 6.20
N GLN A 177 -13.31 -28.92 6.53
CA GLN A 177 -14.48 -29.01 5.65
C GLN A 177 -14.92 -27.60 5.21
N VAL A 178 -15.48 -27.50 4.01
CA VAL A 178 -15.89 -26.23 3.39
C VAL A 178 -17.39 -26.27 3.10
N GLU A 179 -18.10 -25.22 3.49
CA GLU A 179 -19.53 -25.02 3.23
C GLU A 179 -19.73 -23.65 2.57
N VAL A 180 -20.60 -23.58 1.56
CA VAL A 180 -21.01 -22.31 0.92
C VAL A 180 -22.37 -21.92 1.48
N ILE A 181 -22.46 -20.73 2.06
CA ILE A 181 -23.67 -20.16 2.68
C ILE A 181 -24.10 -18.94 1.88
#